data_AF-A0A096LUR4-F1
#
_entry.id   AF-A0A096LUR4-F1
#
_cell.length_a   1.000
_cell.length_b   1.000
_cell.length_c   1.000
_cell.angle_alpha   90.00
_cell.angle_beta   90.00
_cell.angle_gamma   90.00
#
_symmetry.space_group_name_H-M   'P 1'
#
loop_
_entity.id
_entity.type
_entity.pdbx_description
1 polymer ?
#
loop_
_entity_poly.entity_id
_entity_poly.type
_entity_poly.pdbx_seq_one_letter_code
_entity_poly.pdbx_strand_id
1 'polypeptide(L)'
;HTAFCWLVGATLSKTDSKKSQKVEAQSSPAELSVLERGLVVTDVQWKDIVKEEKRYCAHIKKTFEGPVLGYITPWNSHGYDIAKQFGSKLSSVSPVWLQLRRRAPGTFDVTGLHDHDAGWVKAVRKSNKKVRMVPRVLFDGWSYQDYMSVFGSEDEIEELSGELVDVAKTEGFDGFTLELWSQLGGNKRKELVHLVKHVCETLNAKKLDCILVIPPAVTSSGSPGMFGREEFDELAPVVDGFSLMTYDYSSGPR
;
A
#
# COMPACT_ATOMS: atom_id res chain seq x y z
N HIS A 1 -68.31 53.31 14.51
CA HIS A 1 -66.88 53.18 14.19
C HIS A 1 -66.18 52.59 15.39
N THR A 2 -65.89 51.30 15.34
CA THR A 2 -65.27 50.56 16.44
C THR A 2 -64.31 49.55 15.83
N ALA A 3 -63.07 49.55 16.33
CA ALA A 3 -61.98 48.70 15.88
C ALA A 3 -62.22 47.23 16.22
N PHE A 4 -61.66 46.32 15.41
CA PHE A 4 -61.38 44.95 15.82
C PHE A 4 -60.16 44.40 15.08
N CYS A 5 -59.08 44.17 15.83
CA CYS A 5 -57.94 43.32 15.42
C CYS A 5 -58.38 41.85 15.43
N TRP A 6 -57.92 41.07 14.45
CA TRP A 6 -57.79 39.62 14.60
C TRP A 6 -56.42 39.15 14.15
N LEU A 7 -55.74 38.49 15.09
CA LEU A 7 -54.46 37.83 14.96
C LEU A 7 -54.56 36.63 14.01
N VAL A 8 -53.60 36.51 13.09
CA VAL A 8 -53.41 35.32 12.26
C VAL A 8 -52.86 34.20 13.15
N GLY A 9 -53.72 33.25 13.50
CA GLY A 9 -53.33 32.02 14.18
C GLY A 9 -52.64 31.07 13.21
N ALA A 10 -51.34 30.85 13.41
CA ALA A 10 -50.57 29.83 12.73
C ALA A 10 -51.11 28.42 13.04
N THR A 11 -51.44 27.65 12.01
CA THR A 11 -51.64 26.20 12.13
C THR A 11 -50.31 25.51 11.81
N LEU A 12 -49.66 25.01 12.86
CA LEU A 12 -48.51 24.10 12.79
C LEU A 12 -48.91 22.82 12.03
N SER A 13 -48.45 22.69 10.79
CA SER A 13 -48.40 21.40 10.12
C SER A 13 -47.38 20.53 10.85
N LYS A 14 -47.81 19.38 11.36
CA LYS A 14 -46.92 18.37 11.94
C LYS A 14 -45.99 17.88 10.83
N THR A 15 -44.75 18.33 10.84
CA THR A 15 -43.66 17.69 10.12
C THR A 15 -43.49 16.30 10.73
N ASP A 16 -43.88 15.26 9.98
CA ASP A 16 -43.54 13.88 10.29
C ASP A 16 -42.02 13.79 10.44
N SER A 17 -41.56 13.68 11.69
CA SER A 17 -40.19 13.34 11.98
C SER A 17 -39.98 11.90 11.55
N LYS A 18 -39.50 11.70 10.31
CA LYS A 18 -38.95 10.41 9.87
C LYS A 18 -37.95 9.97 10.92
N LYS A 19 -38.34 9.04 11.80
CA LYS A 19 -37.43 8.34 12.71
C LYS A 19 -36.25 7.88 11.87
N SER A 20 -35.04 8.36 12.19
CA SER A 20 -33.83 7.83 11.58
C SER A 20 -33.79 6.33 11.91
N GLN A 21 -33.98 5.48 10.90
CA GLN A 21 -33.81 4.04 11.08
C GLN A 21 -32.35 3.78 11.42
N LYS A 22 -32.08 3.50 12.69
CA LYS A 22 -30.78 3.10 13.18
C LYS A 22 -30.55 1.66 12.72
N VAL A 23 -29.65 1.46 11.75
CA VAL A 23 -29.21 0.13 11.34
C VAL A 23 -28.15 -0.34 12.32
N GLU A 24 -28.38 -1.49 12.94
CA GLU A 24 -27.45 -2.07 13.92
C GLU A 24 -26.39 -2.92 13.19
N ALA A 25 -25.12 -2.57 13.40
CA ALA A 25 -24.00 -3.31 12.83
C ALA A 25 -23.87 -4.67 13.53
N GLN A 26 -23.75 -5.73 12.75
CA GLN A 26 -23.47 -7.07 13.28
C GLN A 26 -21.96 -7.31 13.27
N SER A 27 -21.42 -7.84 14.37
CA SER A 27 -19.97 -8.00 14.57
C SER A 27 -19.49 -9.46 14.57
N SER A 28 -20.39 -10.44 14.59
CA SER A 28 -20.01 -11.84 14.55
C SER A 28 -19.60 -12.26 13.12
N PRO A 29 -18.57 -13.11 12.99
CA PRO A 29 -18.24 -13.74 11.72
C PRO A 29 -19.45 -14.48 11.12
N ALA A 30 -19.49 -14.58 9.80
CA ALA A 30 -20.48 -15.37 9.07
C ALA A 30 -19.94 -16.76 8.72
N GLU A 31 -20.83 -17.74 8.54
CA GLU A 31 -20.45 -19.10 8.08
C GLU A 31 -20.06 -19.12 6.59
N LEU A 32 -20.67 -18.23 5.79
CA LEU A 32 -20.50 -18.16 4.34
C LEU A 32 -19.81 -16.86 3.92
N SER A 33 -19.10 -16.92 2.79
CA SER A 33 -18.46 -15.75 2.19
C SER A 33 -19.48 -14.71 1.71
N VAL A 34 -19.02 -13.49 1.42
CA VAL A 34 -19.87 -12.45 0.82
C VAL A 34 -20.40 -12.84 -0.56
N LEU A 35 -19.67 -13.71 -1.29
CA LEU A 35 -20.07 -14.24 -2.58
C LEU A 35 -21.23 -15.22 -2.43
N GLU A 36 -21.08 -16.20 -1.54
CA GLU A 36 -22.12 -17.22 -1.28
C GLU A 36 -23.38 -16.62 -0.64
N ARG A 37 -23.25 -15.48 0.05
CA ARG A 37 -24.38 -14.71 0.59
C ARG A 37 -25.02 -13.76 -0.42
N GLY A 38 -24.52 -13.68 -1.66
CA GLY A 38 -25.06 -12.81 -2.69
C GLY A 38 -24.92 -11.31 -2.37
N LEU A 39 -23.89 -10.91 -1.63
CA LEU A 39 -23.68 -9.51 -1.21
C LEU A 39 -22.84 -8.70 -2.22
N VAL A 40 -22.21 -9.36 -3.19
CA VAL A 40 -21.46 -8.71 -4.26
C VAL A 40 -22.42 -8.41 -5.41
N VAL A 41 -23.03 -7.24 -5.36
CA VAL A 41 -24.05 -6.76 -6.32
C VAL A 41 -23.70 -5.37 -6.85
N THR A 42 -24.27 -4.98 -7.99
CA THR A 42 -24.03 -3.66 -8.58
C THR A 42 -24.85 -2.55 -7.91
N ASP A 43 -26.08 -2.84 -7.49
CA ASP A 43 -26.97 -1.91 -6.82
C ASP A 43 -26.88 -2.08 -5.29
N VAL A 44 -25.81 -1.57 -4.71
CA VAL A 44 -25.51 -1.75 -3.27
C VAL A 44 -26.27 -0.73 -2.43
N GLN A 45 -26.96 -1.21 -1.39
CA GLN A 45 -27.58 -0.35 -0.40
C GLN A 45 -26.63 -0.07 0.77
N TRP A 46 -26.49 1.20 1.16
CA TRP A 46 -25.61 1.60 2.27
C TRP A 46 -25.94 0.87 3.59
N LYS A 47 -27.22 0.54 3.80
CA LYS A 47 -27.69 -0.18 4.99
C LYS A 47 -27.10 -1.58 5.06
N ASP A 48 -26.96 -2.26 3.92
CA ASP A 48 -26.37 -3.59 3.84
C ASP A 48 -24.87 -3.53 4.13
N ILE A 49 -24.17 -2.50 3.65
CA ILE A 49 -22.75 -2.27 3.99
C ILE A 49 -22.60 -2.11 5.50
N VAL A 50 -23.33 -1.17 6.13
CA VAL A 50 -23.22 -0.91 7.57
C VAL A 50 -23.55 -2.14 8.41
N LYS A 51 -24.50 -2.96 7.95
CA LYS A 51 -24.91 -4.20 8.61
C LYS A 51 -23.85 -5.31 8.48
N GLU A 52 -23.22 -5.44 7.31
CA GLU A 52 -22.42 -6.61 6.93
C GLU A 52 -20.89 -6.38 6.95
N GLU A 53 -20.39 -5.13 7.00
CA GLU A 53 -18.96 -4.80 6.82
C GLU A 53 -18.00 -5.55 7.77
N LYS A 54 -18.45 -5.84 9.00
CA LYS A 54 -17.64 -6.54 10.01
C LYS A 54 -17.80 -8.06 9.97
N ARG A 55 -18.75 -8.58 9.19
CA ARG A 55 -19.12 -10.00 9.15
C ARG A 55 -18.36 -10.77 8.08
N TYR A 56 -17.04 -10.88 8.25
CA TYR A 56 -16.21 -11.73 7.40
C TYR A 56 -16.54 -13.22 7.61
N CYS A 57 -16.20 -14.08 6.64
CA CYS A 57 -16.40 -15.53 6.77
C CYS A 57 -15.42 -16.13 7.79
N ALA A 58 -15.93 -16.88 8.77
CA ALA A 58 -15.15 -17.56 9.80
C ALA A 58 -14.11 -18.52 9.19
N HIS A 59 -14.44 -19.15 8.06
CA HIS A 59 -13.55 -20.01 7.30
C HIS A 59 -12.68 -19.21 6.33
N ILE A 60 -11.62 -18.60 6.86
CA ILE A 60 -10.69 -17.77 6.09
C ILE A 60 -9.92 -18.63 5.08
N LYS A 61 -10.28 -18.52 3.80
CA LYS A 61 -9.63 -19.21 2.67
C LYS A 61 -9.09 -18.21 1.65
N LYS A 62 -7.91 -18.46 1.08
CA LYS A 62 -7.42 -17.73 -0.10
C LYS A 62 -8.22 -18.20 -1.33
N THR A 63 -8.89 -17.27 -2.00
CA THR A 63 -9.70 -17.53 -3.21
C THR A 63 -9.08 -16.96 -4.48
N PHE A 64 -8.16 -16.00 -4.34
CA PHE A 64 -7.36 -15.45 -5.44
C PHE A 64 -6.07 -16.26 -5.59
N GLU A 65 -5.78 -16.74 -6.80
CA GLU A 65 -4.65 -17.63 -7.04
C GLU A 65 -3.32 -16.86 -7.08
N GLY A 66 -3.32 -15.64 -7.64
CA GLY A 66 -2.13 -14.82 -7.81
C GLY A 66 -1.49 -14.28 -6.52
N PRO A 67 -0.35 -13.59 -6.64
CA PRO A 67 0.30 -12.94 -5.51
C PRO A 67 -0.55 -11.78 -4.98
N VAL A 68 -0.52 -11.58 -3.66
CA VAL A 68 -1.23 -10.50 -2.95
C VAL A 68 -0.24 -9.85 -1.98
N LEU A 69 0.17 -8.63 -2.30
CA LEU A 69 0.98 -7.77 -1.47
C LEU A 69 0.07 -6.89 -0.59
N GLY A 70 0.26 -6.93 0.73
CA GLY A 70 -0.45 -6.05 1.67
C GLY A 70 0.46 -4.99 2.27
N TYR A 71 0.14 -3.71 2.08
CA TYR A 71 0.83 -2.61 2.77
C TYR A 71 0.33 -2.42 4.20
N ILE A 72 1.24 -2.22 5.16
CA ILE A 72 0.91 -2.04 6.58
C ILE A 72 1.58 -0.76 7.08
N THR A 73 0.79 0.18 7.59
CA THR A 73 1.26 1.52 7.95
C THR A 73 1.16 1.76 9.46
N PRO A 74 2.19 2.35 10.11
CA PRO A 74 2.15 2.66 11.54
C PRO A 74 0.98 3.57 11.96
N TRP A 75 0.58 4.53 11.11
CA TRP A 75 -0.50 5.48 11.40
C TRP A 75 -1.91 4.90 11.23
N ASN A 76 -2.04 3.67 10.74
CA ASN A 76 -3.30 2.93 10.72
C ASN A 76 -3.09 1.54 11.33
N SER A 77 -3.02 1.53 12.67
CA SER A 77 -2.66 0.35 13.46
C SER A 77 -3.57 -0.84 13.24
N HIS A 78 -4.83 -0.64 12.79
CA HIS A 78 -5.74 -1.72 12.45
C HIS A 78 -5.18 -2.67 11.37
N GLY A 79 -4.32 -2.16 10.47
CA GLY A 79 -3.64 -2.99 9.47
C GLY A 79 -2.83 -4.14 10.08
N TYR A 80 -2.21 -3.93 11.25
CA TYR A 80 -1.44 -4.96 11.94
C TYR A 80 -2.32 -6.13 12.39
N ASP A 81 -3.54 -5.84 12.85
CA ASP A 81 -4.53 -6.85 13.24
C ASP A 81 -5.06 -7.60 12.02
N ILE A 82 -5.40 -6.86 10.95
CA ILE A 82 -5.85 -7.42 9.68
C ILE A 82 -4.80 -8.37 9.08
N ALA A 83 -3.52 -8.00 9.11
CA ALA A 83 -2.44 -8.87 8.62
C ALA A 83 -2.31 -10.18 9.41
N LYS A 84 -2.48 -10.15 10.74
CA LYS A 84 -2.48 -11.37 11.56
C LYS A 84 -3.68 -12.26 11.23
N GLN A 85 -4.87 -11.66 11.17
CA GLN A 85 -6.14 -12.33 10.97
C GLN A 85 -6.26 -12.96 9.58
N PHE A 86 -5.88 -12.21 8.53
CA PHE A 86 -6.05 -12.60 7.13
C PHE A 86 -4.73 -12.98 6.44
N GLY A 87 -3.64 -13.17 7.19
CA GLY A 87 -2.30 -13.46 6.65
C GLY A 87 -2.24 -14.69 5.73
N SER A 88 -3.14 -15.67 5.90
CA SER A 88 -3.28 -16.82 4.98
C SER A 88 -3.72 -16.45 3.56
N LYS A 89 -4.24 -15.24 3.35
CA LYS A 89 -4.61 -14.69 2.04
C LYS A 89 -3.48 -13.93 1.36
N LEU A 90 -2.43 -13.54 2.10
CA LEU A 90 -1.34 -12.69 1.62
C LEU A 90 -0.16 -13.57 1.18
N SER A 91 0.46 -13.24 0.04
CA SER A 91 1.77 -13.82 -0.33
C SER A 91 2.91 -13.06 0.34
N SER A 92 2.73 -11.75 0.48
CA SER A 92 3.75 -10.84 0.98
C SER A 92 3.09 -9.69 1.75
N VAL A 93 3.84 -9.14 2.69
CA VAL A 93 3.46 -7.97 3.47
C VAL A 93 4.57 -6.94 3.37
N SER A 94 4.21 -5.70 3.07
CA SER A 94 5.12 -4.57 2.97
C SER A 94 4.82 -3.54 4.06
N PRO A 95 5.46 -3.67 5.23
CA PRO A 95 5.38 -2.63 6.24
C PRO A 95 6.04 -1.32 5.78
N VAL A 96 5.40 -0.20 6.07
CA VAL A 96 5.80 1.14 5.63
C VAL A 96 6.59 1.82 6.74
N TRP A 97 7.81 1.32 6.98
CA TRP A 97 8.69 1.78 8.05
C TRP A 97 9.95 2.46 7.54
N LEU A 98 10.50 1.94 6.45
CA LEU A 98 11.90 2.17 6.15
C LEU A 98 12.11 3.33 5.18
N GLN A 99 13.20 4.04 5.40
CA GLN A 99 13.73 5.02 4.45
C GLN A 99 15.22 4.77 4.24
N LEU A 100 15.66 4.84 2.99
CA LEU A 100 17.06 4.80 2.65
C LEU A 100 17.60 6.22 2.54
N ARG A 101 18.67 6.52 3.27
CA ARG A 101 19.32 7.83 3.29
C ARG A 101 20.77 7.73 2.87
N ARG A 102 21.21 8.67 2.02
CA ARG A 102 22.63 8.89 1.74
C ARG A 102 23.19 9.85 2.79
N ARG A 103 24.13 9.39 3.61
CA ARG A 103 24.71 10.17 4.72
C ARG A 103 25.95 10.94 4.30
N ALA A 104 26.75 10.32 3.44
CA ALA A 104 27.97 10.86 2.84
C ALA A 104 28.23 10.10 1.52
N PRO A 105 29.19 10.52 0.68
CA PRO A 105 29.57 9.75 -0.51
C PRO A 105 29.92 8.30 -0.16
N GLY A 106 29.23 7.35 -0.80
CA GLY A 106 29.40 5.92 -0.55
C GLY A 106 28.95 5.43 0.83
N THR A 107 28.20 6.24 1.59
CA THR A 107 27.68 5.85 2.92
C THR A 107 26.17 5.96 2.94
N PHE A 108 25.51 4.82 3.09
CA PHE A 108 24.05 4.69 3.13
C PHE A 108 23.61 4.17 4.49
N ASP A 109 22.37 4.45 4.85
CA ASP A 109 21.76 4.04 6.12
C ASP A 109 20.26 3.84 5.92
N VAL A 110 19.74 2.71 6.40
CA VAL A 110 18.29 2.45 6.43
C VAL A 110 17.71 2.86 7.77
N THR A 111 16.94 3.94 7.78
CA THR A 111 16.23 4.43 8.96
C THR A 111 14.85 3.82 9.10
N GLY A 112 14.23 4.00 10.28
CA GLY A 112 12.88 3.50 10.59
C GLY A 112 12.83 2.09 11.19
N LEU A 113 13.99 1.47 11.43
CA LEU A 113 14.08 0.13 12.00
C LEU A 113 13.48 -0.02 13.41
N HIS A 114 13.35 1.07 14.17
CA HIS A 114 12.71 1.06 15.49
C HIS A 114 11.21 0.70 15.44
N ASP A 115 10.56 0.83 14.26
CA ASP A 115 9.17 0.41 14.05
C ASP A 115 9.03 -1.09 13.72
N HIS A 116 10.16 -1.81 13.56
CA HIS A 116 10.14 -3.24 13.31
C HIS A 116 9.72 -4.01 14.58
N ASP A 117 8.50 -4.56 14.54
CA ASP A 117 7.97 -5.44 15.57
C ASP A 117 8.15 -6.92 15.20
N ALA A 118 9.21 -7.54 15.72
CA ALA A 118 9.49 -8.97 15.52
C ALA A 118 8.38 -9.89 16.09
N GLY A 119 7.67 -9.46 17.14
CA GLY A 119 6.53 -10.18 17.72
C GLY A 119 5.35 -10.20 16.76
N TRP A 120 5.06 -9.07 16.13
CA TRP A 120 4.06 -8.96 15.08
C TRP A 120 4.42 -9.81 13.85
N VAL A 121 5.67 -9.73 13.36
CA VAL A 121 6.15 -10.56 12.24
C VAL A 121 5.91 -12.05 12.52
N LYS A 122 6.26 -12.51 13.73
CA LYS A 122 6.02 -13.89 14.17
C LYS A 122 4.52 -14.23 14.21
N ALA A 123 3.66 -13.31 14.65
CA ALA A 123 2.23 -13.51 14.69
C ALA A 123 1.61 -13.63 13.28
N VAL A 124 2.06 -12.83 12.31
CA VAL A 124 1.63 -12.95 10.91
C VAL A 124 2.10 -14.27 10.30
N ARG A 125 3.37 -14.64 10.52
CA ARG A 125 3.92 -15.93 10.03
C ARG A 125 3.27 -17.16 10.69
N LYS A 126 2.57 -17.00 11.82
CA LYS A 126 1.80 -18.08 12.46
C LYS A 126 0.59 -18.52 11.60
N SER A 127 -0.09 -17.58 10.94
CA SER A 127 -1.24 -17.88 10.07
C SER A 127 -0.81 -18.29 8.66
N ASN A 128 0.37 -17.86 8.22
CA ASN A 128 0.98 -18.27 6.96
C ASN A 128 2.51 -18.30 7.06
N LYS A 129 3.10 -19.48 7.20
CA LYS A 129 4.57 -19.63 7.31
C LYS A 129 5.34 -19.19 6.06
N LYS A 130 4.67 -19.09 4.90
CA LYS A 130 5.28 -18.73 3.62
C LYS A 130 5.17 -17.25 3.29
N VAL A 131 4.50 -16.46 4.13
CA VAL A 131 4.33 -15.03 3.88
C VAL A 131 5.69 -14.33 3.93
N ARG A 132 5.99 -13.56 2.87
CA ARG A 132 7.24 -12.82 2.73
C ARG A 132 7.12 -11.44 3.38
N MET A 133 8.09 -11.07 4.20
CA MET A 133 8.23 -9.73 4.79
C MET A 133 9.12 -8.88 3.89
N VAL A 134 8.50 -7.97 3.14
CA VAL A 134 9.17 -7.13 2.13
C VAL A 134 8.93 -5.65 2.42
N PRO A 135 9.49 -5.10 3.52
CA PRO A 135 9.22 -3.73 3.92
C PRO A 135 9.47 -2.73 2.81
N ARG A 136 8.66 -1.69 2.79
CA ARG A 136 8.78 -0.62 1.82
C ARG A 136 9.96 0.26 2.20
N VAL A 137 10.88 0.46 1.25
CA VAL A 137 12.03 1.35 1.39
C VAL A 137 11.81 2.56 0.50
N LEU A 138 11.65 3.73 1.12
CA LEU A 138 11.54 5.01 0.42
C LEU A 138 12.89 5.70 0.35
N PHE A 139 13.25 6.21 -0.82
CA PHE A 139 14.44 7.06 -0.99
C PHE A 139 14.08 8.48 -0.52
N ASP A 140 14.20 8.72 0.78
CA ASP A 140 13.73 9.93 1.47
C ASP A 140 14.86 10.93 1.73
N GLY A 141 14.59 12.21 1.50
CA GLY A 141 15.55 13.29 1.76
C GLY A 141 16.70 13.41 0.77
N TRP A 142 16.65 12.69 -0.36
CA TRP A 142 17.66 12.76 -1.41
C TRP A 142 17.51 14.05 -2.23
N SER A 143 18.60 14.77 -2.42
CA SER A 143 18.66 15.87 -3.37
C SER A 143 18.87 15.35 -4.81
N TYR A 144 18.60 16.20 -5.81
CA TYR A 144 18.97 15.87 -7.19
C TYR A 144 20.46 15.52 -7.34
N GLN A 145 21.33 16.21 -6.60
CA GLN A 145 22.78 15.95 -6.62
C GLN A 145 23.14 14.61 -6.00
N ASP A 146 22.39 14.11 -5.01
CA ASP A 146 22.60 12.77 -4.45
C ASP A 146 22.30 11.71 -5.50
N TYR A 147 21.18 11.82 -6.21
CA TYR A 147 20.87 10.94 -7.33
C TYR A 147 21.97 10.98 -8.40
N MET A 148 22.42 12.18 -8.80
CA MET A 148 23.45 12.28 -9.83
C MET A 148 24.80 11.70 -9.39
N SER A 149 25.17 11.87 -8.12
CA SER A 149 26.38 11.27 -7.56
C SER A 149 26.33 9.74 -7.60
N VAL A 150 25.20 9.16 -7.18
CA VAL A 150 25.02 7.71 -7.16
C VAL A 150 24.93 7.13 -8.57
N PHE A 151 24.17 7.74 -9.48
CA PHE A 151 24.09 7.30 -10.88
C PHE A 151 25.44 7.36 -11.61
N GLY A 152 26.36 8.20 -11.15
CA GLY A 152 27.69 8.36 -11.73
C GLY A 152 28.75 7.42 -11.14
N SER A 153 28.41 6.54 -10.20
CA SER A 153 29.38 5.72 -9.46
C SER A 153 28.85 4.32 -9.18
N GLU A 154 29.36 3.32 -9.90
CA GLU A 154 29.06 1.90 -9.65
C GLU A 154 29.42 1.47 -8.23
N ASP A 155 30.50 2.02 -7.67
CA ASP A 155 30.89 1.78 -6.28
C ASP A 155 29.80 2.27 -5.32
N GLU A 156 29.21 3.45 -5.56
CA GLU A 156 28.11 3.92 -4.70
C GLU A 156 26.83 3.10 -4.87
N ILE A 157 26.55 2.59 -6.07
CA ILE A 157 25.42 1.67 -6.31
C ILE A 157 25.63 0.34 -5.57
N GLU A 158 26.86 -0.18 -5.57
CA GLU A 158 27.21 -1.40 -4.85
C GLU A 158 27.12 -1.22 -3.33
N GLU A 159 27.68 -0.14 -2.78
CA GLU A 159 27.57 0.17 -1.34
C GLU A 159 26.11 0.32 -0.90
N LEU A 160 25.28 0.99 -1.71
CA LEU A 160 23.84 1.11 -1.47
C LEU A 160 23.17 -0.27 -1.43
N SER A 161 23.48 -1.10 -2.41
CA SER A 161 22.90 -2.45 -2.53
C SER A 161 23.35 -3.35 -1.37
N GLY A 162 24.61 -3.21 -0.95
CA GLY A 162 25.20 -3.89 0.19
C GLY A 162 24.48 -3.56 1.50
N GLU A 163 24.24 -2.27 1.76
CA GLU A 163 23.49 -1.81 2.94
C GLU A 163 22.09 -2.44 2.99
N LEU A 164 21.35 -2.48 1.88
CA LEU A 164 20.04 -3.14 1.82
C LEU A 164 20.14 -4.64 2.14
N VAL A 165 21.12 -5.34 1.56
CA VAL A 165 21.36 -6.76 1.83
C VAL A 165 21.66 -7.01 3.31
N ASP A 166 22.49 -6.18 3.93
CA ASP A 166 22.91 -6.34 5.32
C ASP A 166 21.75 -6.08 6.29
N VAL A 167 20.95 -5.05 6.03
CA VAL A 167 19.72 -4.78 6.78
C VAL A 167 18.73 -5.94 6.66
N ALA A 168 18.50 -6.44 5.45
CA ALA A 168 17.57 -7.56 5.25
C ALA A 168 17.98 -8.81 6.04
N LYS A 169 19.28 -9.15 6.02
CA LYS A 169 19.81 -10.30 6.77
C LYS A 169 19.75 -10.09 8.28
N THR A 170 20.10 -8.89 8.74
CA THR A 170 20.14 -8.54 10.17
C THR A 170 18.74 -8.59 10.78
N GLU A 171 17.76 -8.02 10.08
CA GLU A 171 16.38 -7.94 10.55
C GLU A 171 15.53 -9.18 10.19
N GLY A 172 16.06 -10.09 9.36
CA GLY A 172 15.34 -11.27 8.90
C GLY A 172 14.19 -10.95 7.94
N PHE A 173 14.34 -9.89 7.15
CA PHE A 173 13.45 -9.57 6.05
C PHE A 173 13.67 -10.52 4.87
N ASP A 174 12.60 -10.70 4.10
CA ASP A 174 12.58 -11.56 2.94
C ASP A 174 12.95 -10.80 1.65
N GLY A 175 13.12 -9.48 1.72
CA GLY A 175 13.34 -8.59 0.59
C GLY A 175 12.83 -7.18 0.87
N PHE A 176 12.64 -6.39 -0.19
CA PHE A 176 12.12 -5.02 -0.08
C PHE A 176 11.14 -4.66 -1.18
N THR A 177 10.28 -3.69 -0.86
CA THR A 177 9.47 -2.97 -1.84
C THR A 177 10.05 -1.58 -2.05
N LEU A 178 10.76 -1.37 -3.15
CA LEU A 178 11.50 -0.14 -3.44
C LEU A 178 10.58 0.95 -3.99
N GLU A 179 10.58 2.12 -3.35
CA GLU A 179 9.83 3.30 -3.78
C GLU A 179 10.80 4.47 -4.06
N LEU A 180 11.15 4.61 -5.33
CA LEU A 180 12.04 5.67 -5.82
C LEU A 180 11.64 6.24 -7.19
N TRP A 181 10.83 5.53 -7.97
CA TRP A 181 10.63 5.85 -9.39
C TRP A 181 10.09 7.27 -9.62
N SER A 182 9.12 7.67 -8.81
CA SER A 182 8.46 8.97 -8.94
C SER A 182 9.27 10.14 -8.37
N GLN A 183 10.39 9.89 -7.67
CA GLN A 183 11.13 10.93 -6.93
C GLN A 183 11.80 11.98 -7.85
N LEU A 184 12.09 11.63 -9.10
CA LEU A 184 12.69 12.53 -10.08
C LEU A 184 11.70 13.07 -11.13
N GLY A 185 10.39 12.92 -10.89
CA GLY A 185 9.35 13.46 -11.78
C GLY A 185 9.42 12.91 -13.21
N GLY A 186 9.88 11.67 -13.38
CA GLY A 186 9.99 11.00 -14.68
C GLY A 186 11.23 11.36 -15.50
N ASN A 187 12.17 12.11 -14.93
CA ASN A 187 13.49 12.33 -15.50
C ASN A 187 14.44 11.17 -15.16
N LYS A 188 15.57 11.10 -15.86
CA LYS A 188 16.69 10.18 -15.53
C LYS A 188 16.30 8.71 -15.53
N ARG A 189 15.37 8.34 -16.43
CA ARG A 189 14.79 6.99 -16.49
C ARG A 189 15.84 5.93 -16.77
N LYS A 190 16.77 6.18 -17.69
CA LYS A 190 17.85 5.22 -18.01
C LYS A 190 18.74 4.96 -16.81
N GLU A 191 19.12 6.02 -16.10
CA GLU A 191 19.93 5.93 -14.90
C GLU A 191 19.16 5.23 -13.75
N LEU A 192 17.85 5.48 -13.62
CA LEU A 192 16.98 4.77 -12.68
C LEU A 192 16.83 3.28 -13.03
N VAL A 193 16.65 2.92 -14.30
CA VAL A 193 16.63 1.53 -14.74
C VAL A 193 17.93 0.84 -14.34
N HIS A 194 19.08 1.47 -14.61
CA HIS A 194 20.39 0.94 -14.23
C HIS A 194 20.50 0.70 -12.71
N LEU A 195 20.19 1.72 -11.90
CA LEU A 195 20.20 1.59 -10.44
C LEU A 195 19.28 0.48 -9.95
N VAL A 196 18.02 0.46 -10.39
CA VAL A 196 17.04 -0.54 -9.93
C VAL A 196 17.47 -1.94 -10.35
N LYS A 197 17.97 -2.10 -11.57
CA LYS A 197 18.45 -3.37 -12.07
C LYS A 197 19.59 -3.91 -11.19
N HIS A 198 20.60 -3.10 -10.92
CA HIS A 198 21.72 -3.50 -10.06
C HIS A 198 21.26 -3.88 -8.66
N VAL A 199 20.44 -3.03 -8.02
CA VAL A 199 19.93 -3.30 -6.66
C VAL A 199 19.14 -4.61 -6.63
N CYS A 200 18.23 -4.83 -7.58
CA CYS A 200 17.42 -6.04 -7.62
C CYS A 200 18.26 -7.29 -7.94
N GLU A 201 19.21 -7.22 -8.87
CA GLU A 201 20.13 -8.33 -9.15
C GLU A 201 20.95 -8.70 -7.91
N THR A 202 21.45 -7.71 -7.17
CA THR A 202 22.20 -7.91 -5.92
C THR A 202 21.34 -8.53 -4.83
N LEU A 203 20.10 -8.08 -4.63
CA LEU A 203 19.15 -8.67 -3.68
C LEU A 203 18.82 -10.13 -4.07
N ASN A 204 18.49 -10.36 -5.34
CA ASN A 204 18.14 -11.69 -5.86
C ASN A 204 19.29 -12.69 -5.73
N ALA A 205 20.53 -12.26 -5.97
CA ALA A 205 21.72 -13.07 -5.76
C ALA A 205 21.87 -13.55 -4.30
N LYS A 206 21.24 -12.84 -3.34
CA LYS A 206 21.17 -13.21 -1.92
C LYS A 206 19.83 -13.85 -1.52
N LYS A 207 18.96 -14.18 -2.49
CA LYS A 207 17.62 -14.75 -2.30
C LYS A 207 16.66 -13.82 -1.52
N LEU A 208 16.82 -12.53 -1.72
CA LEU A 208 15.96 -11.48 -1.18
C LEU A 208 15.08 -10.93 -2.31
N ASP A 209 13.78 -10.83 -2.08
CA ASP A 209 12.83 -10.35 -3.09
C ASP A 209 13.01 -8.85 -3.37
N CYS A 210 12.94 -8.45 -4.63
CA CYS A 210 12.95 -7.05 -5.06
C CYS A 210 11.62 -6.69 -5.77
N ILE A 211 10.74 -5.96 -5.07
CA ILE A 211 9.50 -5.43 -5.65
C ILE A 211 9.68 -3.95 -5.94
N LEU A 212 9.30 -3.49 -7.13
CA LEU A 212 9.38 -2.08 -7.50
C LEU A 212 8.00 -1.41 -7.47
N VAL A 213 7.86 -0.29 -6.76
CA VAL A 213 6.68 0.57 -6.84
C VAL A 213 6.72 1.39 -8.13
N ILE A 214 5.66 1.31 -8.93
CA ILE A 214 5.57 2.02 -10.22
C ILE A 214 4.27 2.81 -10.35
N PRO A 215 4.31 4.01 -10.94
CA PRO A 215 3.12 4.77 -11.31
C PRO A 215 2.37 4.10 -12.48
N PRO A 216 1.11 4.47 -12.75
CA PRO A 216 0.38 3.98 -13.91
C PRO A 216 1.04 4.42 -15.22
N ALA A 217 1.00 3.55 -16.23
CA ALA A 217 1.57 3.83 -17.56
C ALA A 217 0.82 4.91 -18.34
N VAL A 218 -0.41 5.21 -17.94
CA VAL A 218 -1.25 6.26 -18.51
C VAL A 218 -1.77 7.14 -17.37
N THR A 219 -1.63 8.45 -17.51
CA THR A 219 -2.11 9.44 -16.55
C THR A 219 -3.63 9.61 -16.67
N SER A 220 -4.24 10.34 -15.71
CA SER A 220 -5.66 10.67 -15.77
C SER A 220 -6.06 11.61 -16.92
N SER A 221 -5.09 12.25 -17.57
CA SER A 221 -5.30 13.01 -18.81
C SER A 221 -5.23 12.15 -20.08
N GLY A 222 -4.96 10.85 -19.96
CA GLY A 222 -4.73 9.95 -21.10
C GLY A 222 -3.33 10.06 -21.71
N SER A 223 -2.42 10.79 -21.06
CA SER A 223 -1.04 10.96 -21.53
C SER A 223 -0.13 9.82 -21.03
N PRO A 224 1.00 9.53 -21.70
CA PRO A 224 1.99 8.59 -21.17
C PRO A 224 2.48 8.98 -19.78
N GLY A 225 2.61 7.98 -18.90
CA GLY A 225 3.11 8.12 -17.54
C GLY A 225 4.64 8.19 -17.44
N MET A 226 5.12 8.19 -16.20
CA MET A 226 6.57 8.22 -15.90
C MET A 226 7.24 6.84 -15.99
N PHE A 227 6.46 5.76 -16.03
CA PHE A 227 6.92 4.39 -16.19
C PHE A 227 6.12 3.77 -17.34
N GLY A 228 6.80 3.31 -18.39
CA GLY A 228 6.19 2.78 -19.60
C GLY A 228 6.68 1.38 -19.94
N ARG A 229 6.39 0.98 -21.17
CA ARG A 229 6.78 -0.33 -21.69
C ARG A 229 8.30 -0.48 -21.80
N GLU A 230 9.01 0.58 -22.18
CA GLU A 230 10.47 0.54 -22.36
C GLU A 230 11.15 0.14 -21.05
N GLU A 231 10.81 0.81 -19.95
CA GLU A 231 11.40 0.51 -18.65
C GLU A 231 10.89 -0.82 -18.06
N PHE A 232 9.65 -1.19 -18.36
CA PHE A 232 9.10 -2.50 -18.00
C PHE A 232 9.88 -3.65 -18.65
N ASP A 233 10.13 -3.57 -19.96
CA ASP A 233 10.78 -4.65 -20.71
C ASP A 233 12.24 -4.86 -20.21
N GLU A 234 12.90 -3.81 -19.73
CA GLU A 234 14.25 -3.89 -19.14
C GLU A 234 14.27 -4.42 -17.70
N LEU A 235 13.26 -4.09 -16.88
CA LEU A 235 13.23 -4.41 -15.44
C LEU A 235 12.47 -5.69 -15.10
N ALA A 236 11.47 -6.07 -15.89
CA ALA A 236 10.67 -7.27 -15.65
C ALA A 236 11.48 -8.58 -15.52
N PRO A 237 12.63 -8.76 -16.21
CA PRO A 237 13.46 -9.95 -16.01
C PRO A 237 14.18 -10.03 -14.65
N VAL A 238 14.32 -8.91 -13.94
CA VAL A 238 15.16 -8.80 -12.73
C VAL A 238 14.38 -8.43 -11.47
N VAL A 239 13.19 -7.84 -11.58
CA VAL A 239 12.33 -7.60 -10.41
C VAL A 239 11.44 -8.81 -10.14
N ASP A 240 11.15 -9.11 -8.87
CA ASP A 240 10.21 -10.18 -8.51
C ASP A 240 8.75 -9.76 -8.60
N GLY A 241 8.50 -8.44 -8.66
CA GLY A 241 7.16 -7.92 -8.86
C GLY A 241 7.12 -6.40 -9.01
N PHE A 242 5.99 -5.93 -9.53
CA PHE A 242 5.67 -4.51 -9.61
C PHE A 242 4.47 -4.19 -8.73
N SER A 243 4.62 -3.24 -7.81
CA SER A 243 3.51 -2.64 -7.08
C SER A 243 2.97 -1.46 -7.89
N LEU A 244 2.03 -1.76 -8.78
CA LEU A 244 1.45 -0.79 -9.71
C LEU A 244 0.33 0.03 -9.06
N MET A 245 0.54 1.34 -8.94
CA MET A 245 -0.39 2.27 -8.30
C MET A 245 -1.58 2.60 -9.24
N THR A 246 -2.56 1.71 -9.31
CA THR A 246 -3.77 1.80 -10.15
C THR A 246 -4.99 2.35 -9.40
N TYR A 247 -4.74 3.34 -8.55
CA TYR A 247 -5.73 4.05 -7.75
C TYR A 247 -5.44 5.56 -7.80
N ASP A 248 -6.23 6.37 -7.10
CA ASP A 248 -6.11 7.84 -7.08
C ASP A 248 -6.14 8.51 -8.47
N TYR A 249 -6.94 7.96 -9.39
CA TYR A 249 -7.12 8.51 -10.75
C TYR A 249 -7.67 9.94 -10.75
N SER A 250 -8.65 10.20 -9.89
CA SER A 250 -9.32 11.50 -9.79
C SER A 250 -8.59 12.39 -8.80
N SER A 251 -8.15 13.58 -9.24
CA SER A 251 -7.83 14.67 -8.32
C SER A 251 -9.12 15.35 -7.87
N GLY A 252 -9.30 15.57 -6.56
CA GLY A 252 -10.42 16.37 -6.05
C GLY A 252 -10.47 17.77 -6.68
N PRO A 253 -11.59 18.50 -6.55
CA PRO A 253 -11.65 19.88 -7.02
C PRO A 253 -10.52 20.69 -6.37
N ARG A 254 -9.71 21.37 -7.20
CA ARG A 254 -8.73 22.36 -6.75
C ARG A 254 -9.43 23.59 -6.19
#